data_AF-A0A8H4UE89-F1
#
_entry.id   AF-A0A8H4UE89-F1
#
_cell.length_a   1.000
_cell.length_b   1.000
_cell.length_c   1.000
_cell.angle_alpha   90.00
_cell.angle_beta   90.00
_cell.angle_gamma   90.00
#
_symmetry.space_group_name_H-M   'P 1'
#
loop_
_entity.id
_entity.type
_entity.pdbx_description
1 polymer ?
#
loop_
_entity_poly.entity_id
_entity_poly.type
_entity_poly.pdbx_seq_one_letter_code
_entity_poly.pdbx_strand_id
1 'polypeptide(L)'
;VGERIRREMERLEKEVQLQDGMEKVLGIGNRKRSSEEDDDEEEEDEDIFDTGVKRRKLVFAESREDQKELGRELEEQDEEEEEDENEDNEQTFATRLQKQQQKKPTKKELEAQQKALKEARAARKLKRRVAEARRNKLAALRKQYAEITTAERELDLQRAKMSNSVGGVNKRGVKWKIRERKR
;
A
#
# COMPACT_ATOMS: atom_id res chain seq x y z
N VAL A 1 12.21 28.04 4.22
CA VAL A 1 12.16 26.90 3.25
C VAL A 1 11.53 25.67 3.89
N GLY A 2 11.94 25.28 5.11
CA GLY A 2 11.36 24.13 5.83
C GLY A 2 9.85 24.20 6.02
N GLU A 3 9.28 25.38 6.30
CA GLU A 3 7.82 25.53 6.46
C GLU A 3 7.04 25.27 5.18
N ARG A 4 7.59 25.64 4.01
CA ARG A 4 6.96 25.34 2.71
C ARG A 4 6.90 23.83 2.47
N ILE A 5 8.01 23.13 2.74
CA ILE A 5 8.11 21.67 2.61
C ILE A 5 7.18 20.98 3.60
N ARG A 6 7.07 21.49 4.83
CA ARG A 6 6.11 20.96 5.82
C ARG A 6 4.67 21.03 5.31
N ARG A 7 4.25 22.18 4.76
CA ARG A 7 2.90 22.33 4.18
C ARG A 7 2.66 21.40 2.99
N GLU A 8 3.66 21.22 2.13
CA GLU A 8 3.57 20.30 0.99
C GLU A 8 3.51 18.83 1.45
N MET A 9 4.28 18.48 2.47
CA MET A 9 4.26 17.16 3.11
C MET A 9 2.90 16.86 3.72
N GLU A 10 2.33 17.77 4.52
CA GLU A 10 1.01 17.60 5.13
C GLU A 10 -0.10 17.45 4.09
N ARG A 11 -0.01 18.21 2.98
CA ARG A 11 -0.95 18.07 1.87
C ARG A 11 -0.86 16.69 1.23
N LEU A 12 0.35 16.23 0.91
CA LEU A 12 0.56 14.91 0.29
C LEU A 12 0.22 13.76 1.24
N GLU A 13 0.47 13.91 2.54
CA GLU A 13 0.09 12.93 3.56
C GLU A 13 -1.43 12.75 3.60
N LYS A 14 -2.19 13.85 3.57
CA LYS A 14 -3.66 13.80 3.47
C LYS A 14 -4.12 13.11 2.19
N GLU A 15 -3.50 13.45 1.05
CA GLU A 15 -3.84 12.84 -0.25
C GLU A 15 -3.55 11.33 -0.29
N VAL A 16 -2.43 10.89 0.29
CA VAL A 16 -2.06 9.47 0.40
C VAL A 16 -2.98 8.75 1.38
N GLN A 17 -3.29 9.34 2.53
CA GLN A 17 -4.20 8.76 3.51
C GLN A 17 -5.62 8.57 2.94
N LEU A 18 -6.10 9.53 2.14
CA LEU A 18 -7.38 9.39 1.44
C LEU A 18 -7.35 8.25 0.42
N GLN A 19 -6.25 8.09 -0.32
CA GLN A 19 -6.08 6.99 -1.28
C GLN A 19 -6.04 5.63 -0.58
N ASP A 20 -5.23 5.49 0.47
CA ASP A 20 -5.13 4.26 1.25
C ASP A 20 -6.48 3.93 1.93
N GLY A 21 -7.21 4.96 2.38
CA GLY A 21 -8.57 4.82 2.92
C GLY A 21 -9.56 4.30 1.88
N MET A 22 -9.55 4.85 0.66
CA MET A 22 -10.39 4.37 -0.44
C MET A 22 -10.01 2.96 -0.87
N GLU A 23 -8.71 2.65 -0.99
CA GLU A 23 -8.21 1.32 -1.33
C GLU A 23 -8.64 0.27 -0.29
N LYS A 24 -8.65 0.66 0.99
CA LYS A 24 -9.12 -0.19 2.09
C LYS A 24 -10.64 -0.41 2.08
N VAL A 25 -11.43 0.63 1.82
CA VAL A 25 -12.91 0.51 1.75
C VAL A 25 -13.33 -0.33 0.55
N LEU A 26 -12.61 -0.21 -0.57
CA LEU A 26 -12.87 -0.98 -1.78
C LEU A 26 -12.27 -2.40 -1.73
N GLY A 27 -11.53 -2.76 -0.68
CA GLY A 27 -10.96 -4.11 -0.51
C GLY A 27 -9.81 -4.46 -1.46
N ILE A 28 -9.32 -3.50 -2.27
CA ILE A 28 -8.36 -3.74 -3.36
C ILE A 28 -6.93 -3.97 -2.83
N GLY A 29 -6.62 -3.52 -1.61
CA GLY A 29 -5.22 -3.39 -1.15
C GLY A 29 -4.55 -4.60 -0.51
N ASN A 30 -5.25 -5.72 -0.26
CA ASN A 30 -4.76 -6.72 0.72
C ASN A 30 -4.49 -8.14 0.19
N ARG A 31 -4.67 -8.43 -1.09
CA ARG A 31 -4.52 -9.81 -1.61
C ARG A 31 -3.13 -10.19 -2.10
N LYS A 32 -2.24 -9.23 -2.37
CA LYS A 32 -1.01 -9.48 -3.14
C LYS A 32 0.30 -9.51 -2.33
N ARG A 33 0.30 -10.03 -1.10
CA ARG A 33 1.52 -10.12 -0.27
C ARG A 33 1.82 -11.49 0.34
N SER A 34 1.06 -12.54 0.02
CA SER A 34 1.28 -13.89 0.59
C SER A 34 1.67 -14.96 -0.44
N SER A 35 2.19 -14.58 -1.60
CA SER A 35 2.64 -15.54 -2.61
C SER A 35 3.93 -15.06 -3.25
N GLU A 36 5.02 -15.05 -2.48
CA GLU A 36 6.36 -15.30 -3.00
C GLU A 36 7.33 -15.45 -1.81
N GLU A 37 7.87 -16.66 -1.66
CA GLU A 37 9.13 -17.03 -0.97
C GLU A 37 9.25 -16.76 0.55
N ASP A 38 9.14 -17.83 1.35
CA ASP A 38 10.21 -18.23 2.26
C ASP A 38 10.04 -19.71 2.68
N ASP A 39 11.10 -20.47 2.39
CA ASP A 39 11.42 -21.81 2.86
C ASP A 39 11.72 -21.80 4.38
N ASP A 40 11.62 -22.99 4.97
CA ASP A 40 12.27 -23.45 6.20
C ASP A 40 11.64 -23.22 7.60
N GLU A 41 11.53 -24.38 8.26
CA GLU A 41 11.56 -24.71 9.69
C GLU A 41 10.23 -24.78 10.48
N GLU A 42 9.88 -26.04 10.77
CA GLU A 42 9.03 -26.51 11.86
C GLU A 42 9.43 -25.83 13.19
N GLU A 43 8.49 -25.12 13.83
CA GLU A 43 8.43 -25.11 15.28
C GLU A 43 6.98 -24.97 15.77
N GLU A 44 6.60 -25.92 16.61
CA GLU A 44 5.34 -26.02 17.31
C GLU A 44 5.09 -24.83 18.26
N ASP A 45 3.79 -24.53 18.38
CA ASP A 45 3.10 -24.07 19.57
C ASP A 45 2.87 -22.57 19.88
N GLU A 46 1.57 -22.32 20.06
CA GLU A 46 0.94 -21.41 21.02
C GLU A 46 1.18 -19.90 20.89
N ASP A 47 0.35 -19.22 20.07
CA ASP A 47 -0.35 -17.98 20.47
C ASP A 47 -1.28 -17.44 19.34
N ILE A 48 -2.45 -18.07 19.16
CA ILE A 48 -3.45 -17.77 18.10
C ILE A 48 -4.47 -16.68 18.51
N PHE A 49 -4.16 -15.78 19.45
CA PHE A 49 -5.15 -14.80 19.92
C PHE A 49 -4.65 -13.36 20.16
N ASP A 50 -3.65 -12.84 19.43
CA ASP A 50 -3.47 -11.37 19.38
C ASP A 50 -2.69 -10.84 18.16
N THR A 51 -2.96 -11.35 16.96
CA THR A 51 -2.49 -10.65 15.75
C THR A 51 -3.48 -9.54 15.44
N GLY A 52 -3.04 -8.28 15.60
CA GLY A 52 -3.78 -7.03 15.30
C GLY A 52 -4.21 -6.85 13.84
N VAL A 53 -4.49 -7.94 13.13
CA VAL A 53 -5.14 -7.99 11.83
C VAL A 53 -6.55 -7.44 12.02
N LYS A 54 -6.72 -6.17 11.68
CA LYS A 54 -8.04 -5.50 11.67
C LYS A 54 -9.03 -6.39 10.94
N ARG A 55 -9.96 -6.99 11.69
CA ARG A 55 -10.94 -7.94 11.19
C ARG A 55 -11.63 -7.33 9.96
N ARG A 56 -11.59 -8.06 8.85
CA ARG A 56 -12.33 -7.69 7.61
C ARG A 56 -13.82 -7.56 7.94
N LYS A 57 -14.57 -6.86 7.09
CA LYS A 57 -16.02 -6.65 7.26
C LYS A 57 -16.69 -8.00 7.51
N LEU A 58 -17.34 -8.15 8.67
CA LEU A 58 -18.14 -9.33 8.97
C LEU A 58 -19.49 -9.18 8.26
N VAL A 59 -19.82 -10.15 7.41
CA VAL A 59 -21.12 -10.22 6.72
C VAL A 59 -21.89 -11.38 7.33
N PHE A 60 -23.11 -11.11 7.80
CA PHE A 60 -24.01 -12.13 8.30
C PHE A 60 -24.88 -12.65 7.16
N ALA A 61 -24.99 -13.97 7.04
CA ALA A 61 -25.89 -14.64 6.11
C ALA A 61 -27.12 -15.17 6.87
N GLU A 62 -28.29 -15.17 6.24
CA GLU A 62 -29.54 -15.64 6.88
C GLU A 62 -29.59 -17.17 6.97
N SER A 63 -28.91 -17.88 6.07
CA SER A 63 -28.83 -19.35 6.04
C SER A 63 -27.39 -19.88 5.86
N ARG A 64 -27.20 -21.18 6.18
CA ARG A 64 -25.93 -21.88 5.91
C ARG A 64 -25.67 -22.11 4.41
N GLU A 65 -26.72 -22.11 3.60
CA GLU A 65 -26.61 -22.22 2.13
C GLU A 65 -26.16 -20.88 1.54
N ASP A 66 -26.75 -19.77 1.99
CA ASP A 66 -26.37 -18.41 1.60
C ASP A 66 -24.90 -18.11 1.94
N GLN A 67 -24.41 -18.62 3.09
CA GLN A 67 -23.00 -18.48 3.46
C GLN A 67 -22.07 -19.21 2.48
N LYS A 68 -22.47 -20.38 1.98
CA LYS A 68 -21.68 -21.15 1.00
C LYS A 68 -21.74 -20.51 -0.37
N GLU A 69 -22.89 -19.97 -0.78
CA GLU A 69 -23.03 -19.24 -2.04
C GLU A 69 -22.22 -17.95 -2.03
N LEU A 70 -22.31 -17.15 -0.96
CA LEU A 70 -21.46 -15.97 -0.77
C LEU A 70 -19.97 -16.32 -0.75
N GLY A 71 -19.60 -17.46 -0.18
CA GLY A 71 -18.24 -17.98 -0.21
C GLY A 71 -17.77 -18.28 -1.64
N ARG A 72 -18.57 -19.00 -2.42
CA ARG A 72 -18.25 -19.34 -3.82
C ARG A 72 -18.23 -18.12 -4.74
N GLU A 73 -19.18 -17.20 -4.62
CA GLU A 73 -19.23 -15.98 -5.44
C GLU A 73 -17.99 -15.09 -5.22
N LEU A 74 -17.48 -15.05 -3.98
CA LEU A 74 -16.22 -14.36 -3.66
C LEU A 74 -14.98 -15.09 -4.19
N GLU A 75 -15.00 -16.42 -4.22
CA GLU A 75 -13.90 -17.26 -4.70
C GLU A 75 -13.82 -17.22 -6.24
N GLU A 76 -14.94 -17.34 -6.95
CA GLU A 76 -15.02 -17.20 -8.41
C GLU A 76 -14.59 -15.80 -8.89
N GLN A 77 -14.93 -14.75 -8.13
CA GLN A 77 -14.51 -13.37 -8.44
C GLN A 77 -13.01 -13.12 -8.17
N ASP A 78 -12.37 -13.93 -7.32
CA ASP A 78 -10.94 -13.87 -7.03
C ASP A 78 -10.12 -14.75 -7.99
N GLU A 79 -10.64 -15.91 -8.38
CA GLU A 79 -10.04 -16.83 -9.37
C GLU A 79 -10.05 -16.22 -10.78
N GLU A 80 -11.10 -15.49 -11.19
CA GLU A 80 -11.10 -14.71 -12.44
C GLU A 80 -10.00 -13.60 -12.48
N GLU A 81 -9.44 -13.21 -11.33
CA GLU A 81 -8.34 -12.23 -11.26
C GLU A 81 -6.92 -12.84 -11.27
N GLU A 82 -6.76 -14.15 -11.02
CA GLU A 82 -5.47 -14.84 -10.98
C GLU A 82 -5.28 -15.96 -12.04
N GLU A 83 -6.34 -16.53 -12.60
CA GLU A 83 -6.27 -17.61 -13.61
C GLU A 83 -6.27 -17.09 -15.07
N ASP A 84 -5.27 -16.30 -15.46
CA ASP A 84 -5.12 -15.96 -16.89
C ASP A 84 -3.67 -16.07 -17.37
N GLU A 85 -2.89 -16.95 -16.70
CA GLU A 85 -1.62 -17.44 -17.22
C GLU A 85 -1.64 -18.92 -17.67
N ASN A 86 -2.65 -19.76 -17.37
CA ASN A 86 -2.65 -21.17 -17.81
C ASN A 86 -4.02 -21.88 -17.96
N GLU A 87 -5.05 -21.27 -18.55
CA GLU A 87 -6.25 -22.04 -18.98
C GLU A 87 -6.18 -22.46 -20.46
N ASP A 88 -5.39 -23.50 -20.71
CA ASP A 88 -5.52 -24.32 -21.93
C ASP A 88 -5.35 -25.80 -21.57
N ASN A 89 -6.28 -26.36 -20.78
CA ASN A 89 -6.84 -27.71 -20.99
C ASN A 89 -7.77 -28.18 -19.85
N GLU A 90 -8.83 -28.88 -20.25
CA GLU A 90 -9.75 -29.71 -19.43
C GLU A 90 -11.07 -29.12 -18.92
N GLN A 91 -11.89 -28.54 -19.81
CA GLN A 91 -13.34 -28.50 -19.60
C GLN A 91 -13.98 -29.89 -19.84
N THR A 92 -14.57 -30.45 -18.78
CA THR A 92 -15.33 -31.72 -18.75
C THR A 92 -16.49 -31.75 -19.76
N PHE A 93 -16.79 -32.94 -20.29
CA PHE A 93 -17.75 -33.14 -21.40
C PHE A 93 -19.19 -32.63 -21.10
N ALA A 94 -19.59 -32.57 -19.82
CA ALA A 94 -20.91 -32.15 -19.38
C ALA A 94 -21.15 -30.62 -19.50
N THR A 95 -20.15 -29.78 -19.18
CA THR A 95 -20.23 -28.32 -19.33
C THR A 95 -20.25 -27.90 -20.80
N ARG A 96 -19.67 -28.73 -21.69
CA ARG A 96 -19.66 -28.53 -23.14
C ARG A 96 -21.05 -28.64 -23.79
N LEU A 97 -21.95 -29.46 -23.24
CA LEU A 97 -23.32 -29.61 -23.77
C LEU A 97 -24.22 -28.44 -23.38
N GLN A 98 -24.08 -27.90 -22.17
CA GLN A 98 -24.85 -26.72 -21.72
C GLN A 98 -24.42 -25.43 -22.44
N LYS A 99 -23.12 -25.25 -22.72
CA LYS A 99 -22.61 -24.10 -23.49
C LYS A 99 -23.06 -24.07 -24.96
N GLN A 100 -23.56 -25.17 -25.53
CA GLN A 100 -24.04 -25.19 -26.93
C GLN A 100 -25.39 -24.49 -27.15
N GLN A 101 -26.17 -24.23 -26.09
CA GLN A 101 -27.42 -23.48 -26.20
C GLN A 101 -27.22 -21.96 -26.05
N GLN A 102 -26.04 -21.52 -25.63
CA GLN A 102 -25.70 -20.09 -25.54
C GLN A 102 -25.09 -19.63 -26.86
N LYS A 103 -25.62 -18.55 -27.44
CA LYS A 103 -25.11 -17.97 -28.68
C LYS A 103 -23.64 -17.62 -28.50
N LYS A 104 -22.75 -18.27 -29.26
CA LYS A 104 -21.32 -17.95 -29.24
C LYS A 104 -21.13 -16.48 -29.62
N PRO A 105 -20.38 -15.68 -28.83
CA PRO A 105 -20.14 -14.28 -29.15
C PRO A 105 -19.49 -14.15 -30.52
N THR A 106 -19.84 -13.09 -31.24
CA THR A 106 -19.27 -12.83 -32.56
C THR A 106 -17.77 -12.51 -32.43
N LYS A 107 -16.95 -12.80 -33.45
CA LYS A 107 -15.50 -12.52 -33.42
C LYS A 107 -15.18 -11.06 -33.05
N LYS A 108 -16.04 -10.13 -33.49
CA LYS A 108 -15.94 -8.70 -33.17
C LYS A 108 -16.22 -8.39 -31.69
N GLU A 109 -17.16 -9.11 -31.08
CA GLU A 109 -17.44 -8.99 -29.65
C GLU A 109 -16.28 -9.53 -28.81
N LEU A 110 -15.66 -10.64 -29.23
CA LEU A 110 -14.49 -11.19 -28.55
C LEU A 110 -13.30 -10.22 -28.59
N GLU A 111 -13.02 -9.60 -29.74
CA GLU A 111 -11.96 -8.59 -29.86
C GLU A 111 -12.25 -7.35 -29.00
N ALA A 112 -13.52 -6.91 -28.95
CA ALA A 112 -13.95 -5.79 -28.11
C ALA A 112 -13.79 -6.10 -26.62
N GLN A 113 -14.14 -7.31 -26.18
CA GLN A 113 -13.95 -7.76 -24.80
C GLN A 113 -12.46 -7.81 -24.44
N GLN A 114 -11.61 -8.39 -25.29
CA GLN A 114 -10.17 -8.42 -25.06
C GLN A 114 -9.56 -7.01 -24.97
N LYS A 115 -10.02 -6.09 -25.82
CA LYS A 115 -9.58 -4.69 -25.75
C LYS A 115 -10.02 -4.01 -24.46
N ALA A 116 -11.27 -4.21 -24.04
CA ALA A 116 -11.79 -3.68 -22.78
C ALA A 116 -11.01 -4.20 -21.57
N LEU A 117 -10.67 -5.50 -21.54
CA LEU A 117 -9.85 -6.09 -20.50
C LEU A 117 -8.42 -5.49 -20.47
N LYS A 118 -7.79 -5.32 -21.64
CA LYS A 118 -6.46 -4.69 -21.75
C LYS A 118 -6.49 -3.24 -21.25
N GLU A 119 -7.51 -2.48 -21.62
CA GLU A 119 -7.70 -1.09 -21.17
C GLU A 119 -7.93 -1.01 -19.65
N ALA A 120 -8.75 -1.91 -19.09
CA ALA A 120 -8.97 -2.00 -17.66
C ALA A 120 -7.65 -2.32 -16.90
N ARG A 121 -6.87 -3.28 -17.41
CA ARG A 121 -5.54 -3.62 -16.85
C ARG A 121 -4.59 -2.44 -16.91
N ALA A 122 -4.53 -1.72 -18.04
CA ALA A 122 -3.69 -0.53 -18.18
C ALA A 122 -4.11 0.58 -17.20
N ALA A 123 -5.41 0.80 -17.02
CA ALA A 123 -5.93 1.77 -16.06
C ALA A 123 -5.57 1.41 -14.61
N ARG A 124 -5.67 0.13 -14.23
CA ARG A 124 -5.24 -0.37 -12.91
C ARG A 124 -3.74 -0.12 -12.68
N LYS A 125 -2.88 -0.46 -13.66
CA LYS A 125 -1.42 -0.22 -13.59
C LYS A 125 -1.10 1.27 -13.45
N LEU A 126 -1.80 2.13 -14.19
CA LEU A 126 -1.60 3.58 -14.11
C LEU A 126 -1.97 4.11 -12.71
N LYS A 127 -3.10 3.67 -12.15
CA LYS A 127 -3.52 4.03 -10.78
C LYS A 127 -2.45 3.63 -9.74
N ARG A 128 -1.94 2.40 -9.84
CA ARG A 128 -0.87 1.91 -8.95
C ARG A 128 0.39 2.76 -9.05
N ARG A 129 0.86 3.04 -10.27
CA ARG A 129 2.05 3.89 -10.49
C ARG A 129 1.88 5.29 -9.92
N VAL A 130 0.70 5.88 -10.06
CA VAL A 130 0.41 7.21 -9.50
C VAL A 130 0.43 7.19 -7.97
N ALA A 131 -0.13 6.15 -7.34
CA ALA A 131 -0.07 5.97 -5.89
C ALA A 131 1.38 5.79 -5.39
N GLU A 132 2.17 4.95 -6.06
CA GLU A 132 3.60 4.76 -5.78
C GLU A 132 4.39 6.06 -5.94
N ALA A 133 4.15 6.82 -7.02
CA ALA A 133 4.80 8.10 -7.25
C ALA A 133 4.50 9.11 -6.13
N ARG A 134 3.26 9.15 -5.62
CA ARG A 134 2.89 9.99 -4.47
C ARG A 134 3.60 9.55 -3.19
N ARG A 135 3.66 8.26 -2.90
CA ARG A 135 4.40 7.69 -1.74
C ARG A 135 5.89 8.04 -1.82
N ASN A 136 6.50 7.88 -2.99
CA ASN A 136 7.91 8.22 -3.24
C ASN A 136 8.17 9.72 -3.05
N LYS A 137 7.28 10.59 -3.56
CA LYS A 137 7.38 12.04 -3.38
C LYS A 137 7.31 12.42 -1.89
N LEU A 138 6.40 11.80 -1.15
CA LEU A 138 6.24 12.01 0.29
C LEU A 138 7.53 11.61 1.04
N ALA A 139 8.10 10.44 0.73
CA ALA A 139 9.37 9.99 1.31
C ALA A 139 10.53 10.95 1.01
N ALA A 140 10.63 11.46 -0.23
CA ALA A 140 11.63 12.44 -0.61
C ALA A 140 11.48 13.76 0.17
N LEU A 141 10.25 14.26 0.35
CA LEU A 141 9.99 15.48 1.13
C LEU A 141 10.32 15.28 2.61
N ARG A 142 10.04 14.11 3.19
CA ARG A 142 10.43 13.77 4.56
C ARG A 142 11.95 13.83 4.74
N LYS A 143 12.70 13.27 3.79
CA LYS A 143 14.17 13.34 3.78
C LYS A 143 14.66 14.79 3.71
N GLN A 144 14.16 15.58 2.77
CA GLN A 144 14.51 16.99 2.63
C GLN A 144 14.19 17.80 3.89
N TYR A 145 13.04 17.56 4.49
CA TYR A 145 12.65 18.23 5.73
C TYR A 145 13.61 17.86 6.87
N ALA A 146 13.96 16.59 7.02
CA ALA A 146 14.94 16.15 8.01
C ALA A 146 16.28 16.87 7.83
N GLU A 147 16.81 16.90 6.60
CA GLU A 147 18.07 17.60 6.25
C GLU A 147 18.02 19.10 6.58
N ILE A 148 16.91 19.78 6.28
CA ILE A 148 16.72 21.19 6.61
C ILE A 148 16.68 21.39 8.12
N THR A 149 15.95 20.56 8.86
CA THR A 149 15.88 20.68 10.32
C THR A 149 17.22 20.41 10.99
N THR A 150 18.03 19.50 10.46
CA THR A 150 19.40 19.29 10.94
C THR A 150 20.29 20.50 10.65
N ALA A 151 20.21 21.07 9.45
CA ALA A 151 20.97 22.26 9.08
C ALA A 151 20.57 23.50 9.91
N GLU A 152 19.27 23.66 10.21
CA GLU A 152 18.77 24.73 11.09
C GLU A 152 19.36 24.60 12.50
N ARG A 153 19.36 23.40 13.07
CA ARG A 153 19.98 23.13 14.38
C ARG A 153 21.47 23.42 14.36
N GLU A 154 22.19 23.04 13.30
CA GLU A 154 23.62 23.32 13.17
C GLU A 154 23.92 24.81 13.10
N LEU A 155 23.12 25.58 12.36
CA LEU A 155 23.23 27.05 12.34
C LEU A 155 22.99 27.65 13.73
N ASP A 156 22.00 27.16 14.47
CA ASP A 156 21.74 27.64 15.82
C ASP A 156 22.87 27.27 16.79
N LEU A 157 23.50 26.10 16.61
CA LEU A 157 24.72 25.74 17.34
C LEU A 157 25.89 26.67 16.99
N GLN A 158 26.05 27.06 15.73
CA GLN A 158 27.07 28.02 15.32
C GLN A 158 26.81 29.41 15.91
N ARG A 159 25.56 29.88 15.86
CA ARG A 159 25.15 31.14 16.51
C ARG A 159 25.38 31.12 18.01
N ALA A 160 25.08 30.00 18.67
CA ALA A 160 25.36 29.84 20.10
C ALA A 160 26.86 29.91 20.40
N LYS A 161 27.71 29.29 19.57
CA LYS A 161 29.17 29.39 19.68
C LYS A 161 29.68 30.83 19.50
N MET A 162 29.15 31.58 18.52
CA MET A 162 29.56 32.97 18.29
C MET A 162 29.06 33.93 19.38
N SER A 163 27.88 33.68 19.94
CA SER A 163 27.25 34.53 20.97
C SER A 163 27.65 34.15 22.40
N ASN A 164 28.59 33.21 22.59
CA ASN A 164 28.95 32.65 23.89
C ASN A 164 27.70 32.19 24.68
N SER A 165 26.74 31.58 23.99
CA SER A 165 25.57 30.96 24.61
C SER A 165 25.84 29.48 24.88
N VAL A 166 25.10 28.88 25.82
CA VAL A 166 25.15 27.44 26.10
C VAL A 166 24.61 26.67 24.89
N GLY A 167 25.36 25.69 24.37
CA GLY A 167 24.88 24.86 23.26
C GLY A 167 25.97 24.20 22.44
N GLY A 168 25.76 22.92 22.10
CA GLY A 168 26.62 22.17 21.19
C GLY A 168 27.82 21.49 21.84
N VAL A 169 28.63 20.85 21.00
CA VAL A 169 29.82 20.11 21.38
C VAL A 169 31.01 20.67 20.58
N ASN A 170 32.19 20.75 21.21
CA ASN A 170 33.42 21.11 20.54
C ASN A 170 33.93 19.94 19.69
N LYS A 171 34.90 20.19 18.80
CA LYS A 171 35.54 19.15 17.96
C LYS A 171 36.15 18.00 18.80
N ARG A 172 36.47 18.25 20.07
CA ARG A 172 36.99 17.26 21.04
C ARG A 172 35.90 16.48 21.78
N GLY A 173 34.62 16.60 21.41
CA GLY A 173 33.53 15.92 22.11
C GLY A 173 33.09 16.58 23.44
N VAL A 174 33.71 17.69 23.85
CA VAL A 174 33.37 18.40 25.09
C VAL A 174 32.17 19.34 24.89
N LYS A 175 31.13 19.20 25.72
CA LYS A 175 29.92 20.03 25.68
C LYS A 175 30.24 21.50 26.03
N TRP A 176 29.77 22.43 25.20
CA TRP A 176 29.93 23.86 25.45
C TRP A 176 28.89 24.36 26.46
N LYS A 177 29.34 24.70 27.67
CA LYS A 177 28.49 25.17 28.76
C LYS A 177 29.12 26.37 29.45
N ILE A 178 28.39 27.48 29.46
CA ILE A 178 28.72 28.71 30.17
C ILE A 178 27.78 28.81 31.37
N ARG A 179 28.34 29.10 32.56
CA ARG A 179 27.59 29.23 33.81
C ARG A 179 27.20 30.67 34.13
N GLU A 180 27.68 31.62 33.33
CA GLU A 180 27.38 33.04 33.50
C GLU A 180 25.98 33.34 32.94
N ARG A 181 25.21 34.13 33.70
CA ARG A 181 23.92 34.65 33.25
C ARG A 181 24.12 35.82 32.28
N LYS A 182 23.17 36.03 31.37
CA LYS A 182 23.10 37.28 30.59
C LYS A 182 22.92 38.44 31.57
N ARG A 183 23.88 39.38 31.57
CA ARG A 183 23.80 40.63 32.34
C ARG A 183 22.94 41.64 31.60
#